data_AF-A0A6N0WSA5-F1
#
_entry.id   AF-A0A6N0WSA5-F1
#
_cell.length_a   1.000
_cell.length_b   1.000
_cell.length_c   1.000
_cell.angle_alpha   90.00
_cell.angle_beta   90.00
_cell.angle_gamma   90.00
#
_symmetry.space_group_name_H-M   'P 1'
#
loop_
_entity.id
_entity.type
_entity.pdbx_description
1 polymer ?
#
loop_
_entity_poly.entity_id
_entity_poly.type
_entity_poly.pdbx_seq_one_letter_code
_entity_poly.pdbx_strand_id
1 'polypeptide(L)' 'MMQLKVAVIAGAGLLAIAGATALLATEAITYTYDAKGRVAKVVHSGTVNNGVTTEYTHDKTDNRTRVKVTGAP' A
#
# COMPACT_ATOMS: atom_id res chain seq x y z
N MET A 1 37.73 -54.66 17.72
CA MET A 1 36.46 -54.93 18.44
C MET A 1 35.87 -53.55 18.81
N MET A 2 35.25 -52.88 17.85
CA MET A 2 33.80 -52.87 17.55
C MET A 2 33.10 -51.64 18.16
N GLN A 3 33.00 -50.59 17.30
CA GLN A 3 31.82 -49.74 17.06
C GLN A 3 31.19 -48.98 18.24
N LEU A 4 31.61 -47.72 18.47
CA LEU A 4 30.74 -46.74 19.14
C LEU A 4 29.90 -46.04 18.06
N LYS A 5 28.60 -46.37 18.03
CA LYS A 5 27.63 -45.87 17.05
C LYS A 5 27.49 -44.35 17.18
N VAL A 6 27.79 -43.63 16.11
CA VAL A 6 27.44 -42.22 15.94
C VAL A 6 25.92 -42.12 15.94
N ALA A 7 25.35 -41.78 17.09
CA ALA A 7 23.94 -41.40 17.19
C ALA A 7 23.81 -40.01 16.58
N VAL A 8 23.53 -39.95 15.29
CA VAL A 8 22.96 -38.77 14.64
C VAL A 8 21.59 -38.56 15.31
N ILE A 9 21.54 -37.70 16.32
CA ILE A 9 20.27 -37.19 16.84
C ILE A 9 19.72 -36.27 15.76
N ALA A 10 18.95 -36.85 14.84
CA ALA A 10 18.06 -36.13 13.95
C ALA A 10 17.00 -35.45 14.80
N GLY A 11 17.01 -34.12 14.80
CA GLY A 11 16.05 -33.30 15.53
C GLY A 11 16.35 -31.83 15.35
N ALA A 12 16.46 -31.40 14.09
CA ALA A 12 16.53 -29.99 13.73
C ALA A 12 15.27 -29.28 14.24
N GLY A 13 15.38 -28.60 15.38
CA GLY A 13 14.38 -27.69 15.92
C GLY A 13 14.98 -26.30 16.08
N LEU A 14 15.61 -25.76 15.04
CA LEU A 14 16.02 -24.36 15.03
C LEU A 14 14.72 -23.53 15.01
N LEU A 15 14.44 -22.82 16.10
CA LEU A 15 13.33 -21.88 16.22
C LEU A 15 13.38 -20.88 15.05
N ALA A 16 12.57 -21.08 14.03
CA ALA A 16 12.27 -20.07 13.04
C ALA A 16 11.25 -19.11 13.65
N ILE A 17 11.71 -18.19 14.50
CA ILE A 17 10.95 -16.97 14.78
C ILE A 17 11.09 -16.12 13.51
N ALA A 18 10.33 -16.47 12.47
CA ALA A 18 10.14 -15.60 11.33
C ALA A 18 9.40 -14.38 11.88
N GLY A 19 10.16 -13.35 12.26
CA GLY A 19 9.59 -12.05 12.60
C GLY A 19 8.74 -11.63 11.43
N ALA A 20 7.43 -11.54 11.64
CA ALA A 20 6.53 -10.96 10.66
C ALA A 20 6.95 -9.51 10.50
N THR A 21 7.79 -9.22 9.50
CA THR A 21 8.03 -7.85 9.08
C THR A 21 6.70 -7.38 8.52
N ALA A 22 6.01 -6.52 9.26
CA ALA A 22 4.86 -5.81 8.70
C ALA A 22 5.36 -5.08 7.46
N LEU A 23 4.90 -5.53 6.29
CA LEU A 23 5.17 -4.83 5.04
C LEU A 23 4.45 -3.48 5.18
N LEU A 24 5.21 -2.40 5.43
CA LEU A 24 4.64 -1.07 5.48
C LEU A 24 4.12 -0.74 4.09
N ALA A 25 2.81 -0.88 3.89
CA ALA A 25 2.16 -0.51 2.65
C ALA A 25 2.30 1.01 2.48
N THR A 26 3.13 1.44 1.53
CA THR A 26 3.40 2.86 1.25
C THR A 26 2.48 3.33 0.14
N GLU A 27 1.61 4.29 0.44
CA GLU A 27 0.72 4.93 -0.51
C GLU A 27 1.25 6.32 -0.85
N ALA A 28 1.26 6.66 -2.13
CA ALA A 28 1.51 8.01 -2.60
C ALA A 28 0.21 8.63 -3.12
N ILE A 29 -0.08 9.85 -2.67
CA ILE A 29 -1.26 10.61 -3.09
C ILE A 29 -0.79 11.89 -3.77
N THR A 30 -1.13 12.02 -5.06
CA THR A 30 -0.81 13.22 -5.85
C THR A 30 -2.01 14.13 -5.95
N TYR A 31 -1.84 15.38 -5.51
CA TYR A 31 -2.84 16.44 -5.63
C TYR A 31 -2.49 17.37 -6.77
N THR A 32 -3.45 17.61 -7.67
CA THR A 32 -3.36 18.65 -8.70
C THR A 32 -4.32 19.76 -8.36
N TYR A 33 -3.86 21.00 -8.50
CA TYR A 33 -4.63 22.19 -8.18
C TYR A 33 -5.02 22.94 -9.46
N ASP A 34 -6.18 23.61 -9.42
CA ASP A 34 -6.55 24.57 -10.44
C ASP A 34 -5.82 25.92 -10.24
N ALA A 35 -6.06 26.88 -11.14
CA ALA A 35 -5.42 28.20 -11.09
C ALA A 35 -5.76 29.01 -9.83
N LYS A 36 -6.81 28.65 -9.07
CA LYS A 36 -7.17 29.29 -7.80
C LYS A 36 -6.57 28.55 -6.59
N GLY A 37 -5.78 27.50 -6.81
CA GLY A 37 -5.18 26.70 -5.75
C GLY A 37 -6.12 25.66 -5.13
N ARG A 38 -7.23 25.31 -5.80
CA ARG A 38 -8.21 24.34 -5.30
C ARG A 38 -7.91 22.96 -5.88
N VAL A 39 -8.14 21.90 -5.12
CA VAL A 39 -7.89 20.54 -5.61
C VAL A 39 -8.81 20.21 -6.79
N ALA A 40 -8.22 19.99 -7.96
CA ALA A 40 -8.92 19.58 -9.17
C ALA A 40 -8.86 18.06 -9.39
N LYS A 41 -7.80 17.41 -8.91
CA LYS A 41 -7.58 15.96 -9.09
C LYS A 41 -6.78 15.36 -7.94
N VAL A 42 -7.12 14.13 -7.59
CA VAL A 42 -6.41 13.28 -6.63
C VAL A 42 -6.12 11.94 -7.30
N VAL A 43 -4.88 11.48 -7.23
CA VAL A 43 -4.46 10.17 -7.75
C VAL A 43 -3.75 9.40 -6.65
N HIS A 44 -4.20 8.16 -6.43
CA HIS A 44 -3.63 7.23 -5.45
C HIS A 44 -2.76 6.18 -6.15
N SER A 45 -1.59 5.88 -5.58
CA SER A 45 -0.72 4.81 -6.06
C SER A 45 -0.03 4.06 -4.92
N GLY A 46 0.35 2.80 -5.17
CA GLY A 46 1.17 1.97 -4.28
C GLY A 46 0.42 0.84 -3.57
N THR A 47 -0.71 1.10 -2.93
CA THR A 47 -1.37 0.13 -2.01
C THR A 47 -2.80 -0.24 -2.45
N VAL A 48 -3.71 -0.40 -1.49
CA VAL A 48 -5.10 -0.83 -1.66
C VAL A 48 -5.89 0.08 -2.61
N ASN A 49 -5.58 1.38 -2.65
CA ASN A 49 -6.24 2.34 -3.52
C ASN A 49 -5.47 2.61 -4.83
N ASN A 50 -4.49 1.76 -5.16
CA ASN A 50 -3.65 2.00 -6.32
C ASN A 50 -4.49 2.12 -7.61
N GLY A 51 -4.33 3.24 -8.33
CA GLY A 51 -5.05 3.53 -9.56
C GLY A 51 -6.37 4.28 -9.35
N VAL A 52 -6.81 4.46 -8.10
CA VAL A 52 -7.99 5.28 -7.80
C VAL A 52 -7.68 6.74 -8.16
N THR A 53 -8.56 7.32 -8.97
CA THR A 53 -8.50 8.72 -9.36
C THR A 53 -9.81 9.41 -9.03
N THR A 54 -9.73 10.58 -8.40
CA THR A 54 -10.87 11.46 -8.17
C THR A 54 -10.66 12.80 -8.88
N GLU A 55 -11.66 13.25 -9.64
CA GLU A 55 -11.68 14.55 -10.31
C GLU A 55 -12.79 15.42 -9.73
N TYR A 56 -12.46 16.69 -9.50
CA TYR A 56 -13.37 17.68 -8.96
C TYR A 56 -13.60 18.81 -9.96
N THR A 57 -14.85 19.27 -10.02
CA THR A 57 -15.21 20.50 -10.74
C THR A 57 -15.76 21.48 -9.73
N HIS A 58 -15.31 22.73 -9.84
CA HIS A 58 -15.76 23.81 -8.98
C HIS A 58 -16.33 24.94 -9.83
N ASP A 59 -17.39 25.58 -9.36
CA ASP A 59 -17.95 26.77 -9.99
C ASP A 59 -17.16 28.05 -9.64
N LYS A 60 -17.68 29.19 -10.10
CA LYS A 60 -17.05 30.51 -9.90
C LYS A 60 -17.12 30.98 -8.44
N THR A 61 -18.13 30.53 -7.70
CA THR A 61 -18.43 30.85 -6.30
C THR A 61 -17.87 29.82 -5.31
N ASP A 62 -16.98 28.96 -5.79
CA ASP A 62 -16.25 27.98 -5.01
C ASP A 62 -16.99 26.71 -4.58
N ASN A 63 -18.19 26.48 -5.12
CA ASN A 63 -18.90 25.24 -4.85
C ASN A 63 -18.31 24.11 -5.68
N ARG A 64 -18.06 22.96 -5.04
CA ARG A 64 -17.74 21.71 -5.75
C ARG A 64 -19.00 21.14 -6.38
N THR A 65 -19.15 21.33 -7.69
CA THR A 65 -20.34 20.95 -8.46
C THR A 65 -20.29 19.52 -8.99
N ARG A 66 -19.11 18.91 -9.03
CA ARG A 66 -18.94 17.51 -9.48
C ARG A 66 -17.83 16.81 -8.71
N VAL A 67 -18.07 15.54 -8.41
CA VAL A 67 -17.06 14.56 -8.00
C VAL A 67 -17.16 13.37 -8.94
N LYS A 68 -16.06 13.01 -9.59
CA LYS A 68 -15.98 11.79 -10.41
C LYS A 68 -14.88 10.91 -9.87
N VAL A 69 -15.22 9.69 -9.48
CA VAL A 69 -14.26 8.67 -9.03
C VAL A 69 -14.16 7.59 -10.10
N THR A 70 -12.95 7.15 -10.40
CA THR A 70 -12.68 6.05 -11.33
C THR A 70 -11.62 5.12 -10.74
N GLY A 71 -11.71 3.83 -11.05
CA GLY A 71 -10.73 2.83 -10.60
C GLY A 71 -10.89 2.42 -9.14
N ALA A 72 -12.04 2.71 -8.52
CA ALA A 72 -12.37 2.18 -7.20
C ALA A 72 -12.49 0.64 -7.26
N PRO A 73 -11.91 -0.10 -6.29
CA PRO A 73 -12.02 -1.55 -6.19
C PRO A 73 -13.44 -2.02 -5.83
#